data_AF-A0AAE3LHI9-F1
#
_entry.id   AF-A0AAE3LHI9-F1
#
_cell.length_a   1.000
_cell.length_b   1.000
_cell.length_c   1.000
_cell.angle_alpha   90.00
_cell.angle_beta   90.00
_cell.angle_gamma   90.00
#
_symmetry.space_group_name_H-M   'P 1'
#
loop_
_entity.id
_entity.type
_entity.pdbx_description
1 polymer ?
#
loop_
_entity_poly.entity_id
_entity_poly.type
_entity_poly.pdbx_seq_one_letter_code
_entity_poly.pdbx_strand_id
1 'polypeptide(L)'
;MSELTYCSICGCALEDEAECYEVENEILCQDCYDNETVVCDHCGDRCIERNTVSDENTILCTDCYDNHYYRCSNCETIVHSDDTYWRGDNAYCRECYDDCCDSSDYINDYYYKPKPVFYKLPKEDNVRFYGVELEIDGAGRYDDNAEKIYDTANVQNEVLYIKSDGSLDEGMELVSHPCSIDFHRKKFPWDEIVKKAIALGYRSHNTSTCGLHVHIGRKQLGYSYEEQEEVISRIMFFFESHWNELFKFSRRTAYSVDRWAARHGYNDKPKEILEKAKKSTKGRYACVNITNADTVEIRLFRGTLKFNSFMATLELVDSICENAVCLNDDEMNKQSWADFVLGIKPEYTELIRYLKEKRLYVNEPVSEED
;
A
#
# COMPACT_ATOMS: atom_id res chain seq x y z
N MET A 1 72.14 32.64 11.00
CA MET A 1 70.98 32.90 10.13
C MET A 1 69.79 32.60 11.01
N SER A 2 68.99 33.60 11.36
CA SER A 2 67.70 33.35 12.00
C SER A 2 66.85 32.59 11.00
N GLU A 3 66.25 31.47 11.42
CA GLU A 3 65.22 30.82 10.62
C GLU A 3 64.05 31.82 10.52
N LEU A 4 63.69 32.22 9.30
CA LEU A 4 62.52 33.02 9.04
C LEU A 4 61.29 32.10 9.12
N THR A 5 60.37 32.42 10.03
CA THR A 5 59.07 31.76 10.14
C THR A 5 58.09 32.41 9.16
N TYR A 6 57.19 31.63 8.57
CA TYR A 6 56.21 32.13 7.61
C TYR A 6 54.80 31.78 8.09
N CYS A 7 53.83 32.67 7.81
CA CYS A 7 52.43 32.36 8.07
C CYS A 7 51.95 31.20 7.20
N SER A 8 51.34 30.18 7.80
CA SER A 8 50.86 28.99 7.11
C SER A 8 49.71 29.22 6.13
N ILE A 9 48.96 30.33 6.25
CA ILE A 9 47.82 30.65 5.38
C ILE A 9 48.23 31.58 4.23
N CYS A 10 48.79 32.75 4.54
CA CYS A 10 49.11 33.77 3.52
C CYS A 10 50.56 33.75 3.04
N GLY A 11 51.46 33.03 3.73
CA GLY A 11 52.87 32.90 3.35
C GLY A 11 53.75 34.13 3.61
N CYS A 12 53.27 35.14 4.34
CA CYS A 12 54.09 36.30 4.71
C CYS A 12 55.22 35.90 5.67
N ALA A 13 56.36 36.60 5.59
CA ALA A 13 57.47 36.41 6.52
C ALA A 13 57.15 37.06 7.87
N LEU A 14 57.37 36.32 8.96
CA LEU A 14 57.16 36.76 10.32
C LEU A 14 58.53 37.14 10.91
N GLU A 15 58.73 38.44 11.16
CA GLU A 15 60.02 38.99 11.61
C GLU A 15 60.15 39.05 13.14
N ASP A 16 59.03 39.00 13.87
CA ASP A 16 58.98 39.08 15.34
C ASP A 16 58.13 37.92 15.93
N GLU A 17 58.70 37.18 16.89
CA GLU A 17 58.00 36.10 17.61
C GLU A 17 56.81 36.63 18.43
N ALA A 18 56.76 37.92 18.74
CA ALA A 18 55.65 38.54 19.47
C ALA A 18 54.39 38.78 18.61
N GLU A 19 54.46 38.61 17.29
CA GLU A 19 53.35 38.85 16.34
C GLU A 19 52.84 37.57 15.65
N CYS A 20 53.18 36.40 16.19
CA CYS A 20 52.71 35.11 15.68
C CYS A 20 51.74 34.42 16.65
N TYR A 21 50.69 33.81 16.09
CA TYR A 21 49.69 33.06 16.83
C TYR A 21 49.71 31.61 16.39
N GLU A 22 49.68 30.69 17.36
CA GLU A 22 49.59 29.26 17.08
C GLU A 22 48.13 28.79 17.20
N VAL A 23 47.60 28.21 16.11
CA VAL A 23 46.25 27.67 16.03
C VAL A 23 46.31 26.34 15.30
N GLU A 24 45.79 25.25 15.87
CA GLU A 24 45.83 23.90 15.27
C GLU A 24 47.25 23.42 14.88
N ASN A 25 48.28 23.85 15.61
CA ASN A 25 49.71 23.66 15.30
C ASN A 25 50.20 24.37 14.02
N GLU A 26 49.44 25.33 13.49
CA GLU A 26 49.84 26.22 12.40
C GLU A 26 50.19 27.61 12.95
N ILE A 27 51.21 28.24 12.37
CA ILE A 27 51.68 29.57 12.79
C ILE A 27 51.03 30.62 11.88
N LEU A 28 50.31 31.56 12.46
CA LEU A 28 49.55 32.59 11.76
C LEU A 28 50.06 34.00 12.07
N CYS A 29 50.00 34.90 11.09
CA CYS A 29 50.11 36.34 11.35
C CYS A 29 48.82 36.87 12.01
N GLN A 30 48.89 38.06 12.62
CA GLN A 30 47.72 38.74 13.19
C GLN A 30 46.53 38.80 12.24
N ASP A 31 46.75 39.21 10.98
CA ASP A 31 45.66 39.36 10.00
C ASP A 31 44.94 38.02 9.73
N CYS A 32 45.69 36.93 9.58
CA CYS A 32 45.10 35.60 9.38
C CYS A 32 44.47 35.06 10.66
N TYR A 33 45.04 35.36 11.82
CA TYR A 33 44.42 35.01 13.10
C TYR A 33 43.05 35.70 13.24
N ASP A 34 42.94 36.98 12.91
CA ASP A 34 41.70 37.73 13.08
C ASP A 34 40.63 37.39 12.04
N ASN A 35 41.04 37.13 10.78
CA ASN A 35 40.10 37.00 9.66
C ASN A 35 39.85 35.56 9.20
N GLU A 36 40.76 34.62 9.47
CA GLU A 36 40.68 33.24 8.95
C GLU A 36 40.46 32.21 10.08
N THR A 37 40.24 32.68 11.31
CA THR A 37 39.95 31.81 12.46
C THR A 37 38.68 32.24 13.18
N VAL A 38 37.99 31.24 13.70
CA VAL A 38 36.71 31.35 14.38
C VAL A 38 36.78 30.61 15.71
N VAL A 39 35.83 30.85 16.61
CA VAL A 39 35.76 30.16 17.90
C VAL A 39 34.69 29.09 17.81
N CYS A 40 35.02 27.87 18.23
CA CYS A 40 34.07 26.76 18.32
C CYS A 40 33.05 27.05 19.43
N ASP A 41 31.76 26.99 19.10
CA ASP A 41 30.68 27.28 20.04
C ASP A 41 30.55 26.24 21.16
N HIS A 42 31.05 25.02 20.95
CA HIS A 42 30.97 23.94 21.94
C HIS A 42 32.16 23.93 22.91
N CYS A 43 33.41 23.92 22.42
CA CYS A 43 34.59 23.83 23.29
C CYS A 43 35.25 25.19 23.61
N GLY A 44 34.94 26.24 22.84
CA GLY A 44 35.56 27.56 22.99
C GLY A 44 36.97 27.69 22.40
N ASP A 45 37.48 26.64 21.76
CA ASP A 45 38.78 26.67 21.09
C ASP A 45 38.71 27.52 19.82
N ARG A 46 39.82 28.20 19.50
CA ARG A 46 39.95 28.91 18.23
C ARG A 46 40.46 27.94 17.17
N CYS A 47 39.76 27.93 16.04
CA CYS A 47 39.95 26.99 14.93
C CYS A 47 40.11 27.74 13.62
N ILE A 48 40.82 27.17 12.65
CA ILE A 48 40.88 27.73 11.30
C ILE A 48 39.51 27.54 10.64
N GLU A 49 38.90 28.60 10.09
CA GLU A 49 37.51 28.58 9.62
C GLU A 49 37.22 27.46 8.63
N ARG A 50 38.13 27.22 7.68
CA ARG A 50 38.01 26.14 6.67
C ARG A 50 38.01 24.71 7.25
N ASN A 51 38.40 24.54 8.52
CA ASN A 51 38.45 23.27 9.24
C ASN A 51 37.25 23.10 10.19
N THR A 52 36.25 23.97 10.09
CA THR A 52 35.03 23.93 10.90
C THR A 52 33.83 23.38 10.14
N VAL A 53 32.85 22.88 10.89
CA VAL A 53 31.52 22.53 10.39
C VAL A 53 30.55 23.57 10.94
N SER A 54 29.86 24.28 10.06
CA SER A 54 28.96 25.37 10.47
C SER A 54 27.61 25.35 9.76
N ASP A 55 26.64 26.03 10.37
CA ASP A 55 25.38 26.46 9.77
C ASP A 55 25.13 27.95 10.09
N GLU A 56 23.90 28.44 9.89
CA GLU A 56 23.57 29.85 10.14
C GLU A 56 23.75 30.31 11.60
N ASN A 57 23.73 29.38 12.57
CA ASN A 57 23.70 29.69 14.00
C ASN A 57 24.83 29.06 14.81
N THR A 58 25.54 28.07 14.26
CA THR A 58 26.51 27.25 14.99
C THR A 58 27.79 27.07 14.18
N ILE A 59 28.94 27.24 14.83
CA ILE A 59 30.27 26.96 14.28
C ILE A 59 30.99 25.98 15.21
N LEU A 60 31.36 24.81 14.69
CA LEU A 60 32.01 23.75 15.46
C LEU A 60 33.33 23.32 14.85
N CYS A 61 34.32 23.01 15.68
CA CYS A 61 35.47 22.25 15.21
C CYS A 61 35.05 20.83 14.79
N THR A 62 35.81 20.22 13.90
CA THR A 62 35.50 18.88 13.36
C THR A 62 35.36 17.85 14.48
N ASP A 63 36.24 17.88 15.49
CA ASP A 63 36.18 16.95 16.63
C ASP A 63 34.89 17.09 17.45
N CYS A 64 34.43 18.31 17.72
CA CYS A 64 33.18 18.52 18.45
C CYS A 64 31.98 18.04 17.62
N TYR A 65 31.98 18.34 16.31
CA TYR A 65 30.92 17.89 15.41
C TYR A 65 30.84 16.36 15.38
N ASP A 66 31.95 15.66 15.12
CA ASP A 66 31.98 14.20 14.96
C ASP A 66 31.58 13.43 16.23
N ASN A 67 31.82 14.00 17.42
CA ASN A 67 31.54 13.33 18.69
C ASN A 67 30.16 13.66 19.28
N HIS A 68 29.59 14.83 18.96
CA HIS A 68 28.45 15.37 19.72
C HIS A 68 27.30 15.88 18.85
N TYR A 69 27.45 15.97 17.53
CA TYR A 69 26.44 16.59 16.66
C TYR A 69 26.14 15.78 15.41
N TYR A 70 24.99 16.07 14.82
CA TYR A 70 24.55 15.54 13.54
C TYR A 70 23.95 16.65 12.67
N ARG A 71 23.95 16.47 11.35
CA ARG A 71 23.15 17.31 10.44
C ARG A 71 21.76 16.72 10.26
N CYS A 72 20.75 17.56 10.41
CA CYS A 72 19.39 17.18 10.07
C CYS A 72 19.31 16.80 8.58
N SER A 73 18.78 15.61 8.29
CA SER A 73 18.67 15.10 6.91
C SER A 73 17.68 15.87 6.03
N ASN A 74 16.88 16.79 6.60
CA ASN A 74 15.89 17.57 5.86
C ASN A 74 16.30 19.05 5.69
N CYS A 75 16.62 19.74 6.80
CA CYS A 75 16.94 21.17 6.77
C CYS A 75 18.44 21.49 6.92
N GLU A 76 19.30 20.46 7.02
CA GLU A 76 20.76 20.56 7.16
C GLU A 76 21.29 21.30 8.41
N THR A 77 20.40 21.78 9.28
CA THR A 77 20.73 22.38 10.59
C THR A 77 21.53 21.40 11.44
N ILE A 78 22.54 21.91 12.13
CA ILE A 78 23.37 21.16 13.07
C ILE A 78 22.59 21.00 14.38
N VAL A 79 22.47 19.76 14.85
CA VAL A 79 21.69 19.40 16.04
C VAL A 79 22.59 18.63 17.00
N HIS A 80 22.56 19.00 18.29
CA HIS A 80 23.27 18.27 19.31
C HIS A 80 22.69 16.86 19.46
N SER A 81 23.53 15.88 19.74
CA SER A 81 23.16 14.46 19.87
C SER A 81 22.05 14.21 20.90
N ASP A 82 22.02 14.98 21.99
CA ASP A 82 20.94 14.91 23.01
C ASP A 82 19.58 15.46 22.50
N ASP A 83 19.60 16.34 21.49
CA ASP A 83 18.42 16.96 20.89
C ASP A 83 18.09 16.40 19.50
N THR A 84 18.79 15.32 19.10
CA THR A 84 18.64 14.66 17.81
C THR A 84 17.57 13.57 17.86
N TYR A 85 16.66 13.59 16.90
CA TYR A 85 15.64 12.58 16.73
C TYR A 85 15.98 11.66 15.56
N TRP A 86 15.75 10.36 15.71
CA TRP A 86 16.18 9.34 14.75
C TRP A 86 15.01 8.66 14.04
N ARG A 87 15.10 8.51 12.72
CA ARG A 87 14.21 7.67 11.90
C ARG A 87 15.05 6.79 10.97
N GLY A 88 15.16 5.50 11.31
CA GLY A 88 16.12 4.61 10.67
C GLY A 88 17.54 5.09 10.95
N ASP A 89 18.34 5.27 9.90
CA ASP A 89 19.72 5.74 9.99
C ASP A 89 19.85 7.28 9.82
N ASN A 90 18.74 7.99 9.71
CA ASN A 90 18.72 9.44 9.46
C ASN A 90 18.42 10.23 10.75
N ALA A 91 19.17 11.33 10.94
CA ALA A 91 19.07 12.26 12.07
C ALA A 91 18.23 13.49 11.72
N TYR A 92 17.39 13.95 12.64
CA TYR A 92 16.47 15.08 12.43
C TYR A 92 16.50 16.05 13.62
N CYS A 93 16.30 17.34 13.33
CA CYS A 93 15.90 18.31 14.36
C CYS A 93 14.45 18.05 14.77
N ARG A 94 14.03 18.61 15.90
CA ARG A 94 12.67 18.41 16.41
C ARG A 94 11.59 18.81 15.43
N GLU A 95 11.67 19.99 14.82
CA GLU A 95 10.63 20.48 13.89
C GLU A 95 10.52 19.58 12.66
N CYS A 96 11.65 19.21 12.04
CA CYS A 96 11.62 18.30 10.90
C CYS A 96 11.25 16.87 11.30
N TYR A 97 11.56 16.44 12.52
CA TYR A 97 11.14 15.15 13.04
C TYR A 97 9.62 15.12 13.26
N ASP A 98 9.10 16.15 13.91
CA ASP A 98 7.68 16.35 14.18
C ASP A 98 6.91 16.44 12.83
N ASP A 99 7.37 17.26 11.88
CA ASP A 99 6.82 17.32 10.52
C ASP A 99 6.90 15.97 9.78
N CYS A 100 8.01 15.22 9.93
CA CYS A 100 8.17 13.94 9.24
C CYS A 100 7.45 12.75 9.92
N CYS A 101 7.14 12.88 11.21
CA CYS A 101 6.34 11.93 11.97
C CYS A 101 4.85 12.25 11.89
N ASP A 102 4.49 13.50 11.56
CA ASP A 102 3.18 13.88 11.01
C ASP A 102 3.04 13.47 9.53
N SER A 103 4.16 13.28 8.79
CA SER A 103 4.15 12.88 7.36
C SER A 103 4.29 11.35 7.12
N SER A 104 3.45 10.54 7.78
CA SER A 104 2.75 9.39 7.14
C SER A 104 1.64 8.81 8.01
N ASP A 105 0.78 9.65 8.60
CA ASP A 105 -0.33 9.17 9.45
C ASP A 105 -1.32 8.28 8.69
N TYR A 106 -1.48 8.52 7.40
CA TYR A 106 -2.53 7.87 6.61
C TYR A 106 -2.02 6.73 5.74
N ILE A 107 -0.75 6.74 5.31
CA ILE A 107 -0.17 5.70 4.45
C ILE A 107 0.73 4.78 5.27
N ASN A 108 0.21 3.60 5.59
CA ASN A 108 0.93 2.62 6.38
C ASN A 108 1.92 1.81 5.53
N ASP A 109 2.85 1.13 6.20
CA ASP A 109 3.75 0.17 5.56
C ASP A 109 3.00 -1.00 4.91
N TYR A 110 3.59 -1.61 3.89
CA TYR A 110 3.01 -2.75 3.16
C TYR A 110 2.60 -3.93 4.07
N TYR A 111 3.33 -4.16 5.16
CA TYR A 111 3.05 -5.22 6.13
C TYR A 111 2.03 -4.84 7.20
N TYR A 112 1.58 -3.59 7.22
CA TYR A 112 0.61 -3.11 8.20
C TYR A 112 -0.71 -3.87 8.07
N LYS A 113 -1.12 -4.49 9.18
CA LYS A 113 -2.36 -5.26 9.27
C LYS A 113 -2.97 -5.03 10.65
N PRO A 114 -3.91 -4.09 10.78
CA PRO A 114 -4.54 -3.81 12.06
C PRO A 114 -5.43 -4.98 12.49
N LYS A 115 -5.83 -4.98 13.77
CA LYS A 115 -6.83 -5.94 14.25
C LYS A 115 -8.14 -5.71 13.47
N PRO A 116 -8.71 -6.74 12.82
CA PRO A 116 -9.88 -6.54 11.97
C PRO A 116 -11.12 -6.18 12.81
N VAL A 117 -11.79 -5.09 12.43
CA VAL A 117 -13.13 -4.72 12.90
C VAL A 117 -14.15 -5.25 11.90
N PHE A 118 -15.17 -5.97 12.37
CA PHE A 118 -16.14 -6.63 11.50
C PHE A 118 -17.42 -5.79 11.41
N TYR A 119 -17.74 -5.28 10.23
CA TYR A 119 -18.90 -4.41 10.00
C TYR A 119 -20.05 -5.15 9.33
N LYS A 120 -21.24 -5.04 9.91
CA LYS A 120 -22.50 -5.56 9.35
C LYS A 120 -23.66 -4.64 9.72
N LEU A 121 -24.77 -4.74 8.99
CA LEU A 121 -25.99 -4.04 9.33
C LEU A 121 -26.64 -4.64 10.59
N PRO A 122 -27.40 -3.87 11.40
CA PRO A 122 -27.92 -4.32 12.69
C PRO A 122 -28.83 -5.56 12.68
N LYS A 123 -29.40 -5.93 11.52
CA LYS A 123 -30.35 -7.05 11.37
C LYS A 123 -29.77 -8.23 10.58
N GLU A 124 -28.45 -8.28 10.43
CA GLU A 124 -27.75 -9.34 9.72
C GLU A 124 -27.23 -10.40 10.71
N ASP A 125 -27.64 -11.65 10.48
CA ASP A 125 -27.14 -12.83 11.20
C ASP A 125 -26.46 -13.79 10.22
N ASN A 126 -25.44 -14.52 10.69
CA ASN A 126 -24.70 -15.52 9.90
C ASN A 126 -24.25 -15.05 8.51
N VAL A 127 -23.68 -13.84 8.44
CA VAL A 127 -23.20 -13.26 7.19
C VAL A 127 -21.76 -13.63 6.86
N ARG A 128 -21.46 -13.69 5.56
CA ARG A 128 -20.08 -13.70 5.05
C ARG A 128 -19.47 -12.31 5.17
N PHE A 129 -18.18 -12.27 5.49
CA PHE A 129 -17.42 -11.04 5.55
C PHE A 129 -16.39 -10.99 4.42
N TYR A 130 -16.31 -9.81 3.81
CA TYR A 130 -15.45 -9.50 2.68
C TYR A 130 -14.50 -8.38 3.06
N GLY A 131 -13.20 -8.57 2.84
CA GLY A 131 -12.21 -7.49 2.83
C GLY A 131 -11.88 -7.11 1.39
N VAL A 132 -11.58 -5.84 1.14
CA VAL A 132 -11.27 -5.34 -0.19
C VAL A 132 -9.93 -4.65 -0.19
N GLU A 133 -9.10 -4.95 -1.17
CA GLU A 133 -7.88 -4.19 -1.50
C GLU A 133 -8.09 -3.57 -2.89
N LEU A 134 -8.20 -2.25 -2.95
CA LEU A 134 -8.33 -1.49 -4.19
C LEU A 134 -7.06 -0.68 -4.44
N GLU A 135 -6.33 -1.05 -5.46
CA GLU A 135 -5.10 -0.36 -5.85
C GLU A 135 -5.41 0.85 -6.75
N ILE A 136 -4.79 2.00 -6.43
CA ILE A 136 -4.88 3.25 -7.19
C ILE A 136 -3.47 3.79 -7.47
N ASP A 137 -3.25 4.38 -8.64
CA ASP A 137 -1.91 4.74 -9.12
C ASP A 137 -1.96 5.98 -10.05
N GLY A 138 -0.80 6.58 -10.33
CA GLY A 138 -0.61 7.67 -11.29
C GLY A 138 -0.79 9.08 -10.74
N ALA A 139 -0.93 9.24 -9.42
CA ALA A 139 -1.01 10.55 -8.76
C ALA A 139 -0.17 10.64 -7.48
N GLY A 140 0.86 9.79 -7.36
CA GLY A 140 1.85 9.81 -6.29
C GLY A 140 1.38 9.22 -4.97
N ARG A 141 2.34 8.98 -4.08
CA ARG A 141 2.10 8.59 -2.69
C ARG A 141 2.22 9.83 -1.79
N TYR A 142 1.17 10.64 -1.77
CA TYR A 142 1.11 11.88 -0.99
C TYR A 142 0.15 11.73 0.19
N ASP A 143 0.60 12.08 1.40
CA ASP A 143 -0.22 11.99 2.60
C ASP A 143 -1.46 12.88 2.53
N ASP A 144 -1.36 14.10 2.00
CA ASP A 144 -2.53 14.97 1.74
C ASP A 144 -3.63 14.31 0.89
N ASN A 145 -3.23 13.45 -0.06
CA ASN A 145 -4.18 12.73 -0.89
C ASN A 145 -4.77 11.53 -0.13
N ALA A 146 -3.92 10.83 0.63
CA ALA A 146 -4.33 9.71 1.47
C ALA A 146 -5.28 10.15 2.58
N GLU A 147 -4.99 11.25 3.27
CA GLU A 147 -5.85 11.90 4.26
C GLU A 147 -7.23 12.18 3.67
N LYS A 148 -7.29 12.89 2.53
CA LYS A 148 -8.58 13.22 1.89
C LYS A 148 -9.41 11.97 1.54
N ILE A 149 -8.77 10.87 1.18
CA ILE A 149 -9.44 9.59 0.90
C ILE A 149 -9.86 8.92 2.22
N TYR A 150 -8.96 8.86 3.20
CA TYR A 150 -9.19 8.30 4.53
C TYR A 150 -10.38 8.98 5.21
N ASP A 151 -10.38 10.32 5.26
CA ASP A 151 -11.47 11.12 5.81
C ASP A 151 -12.79 10.90 5.08
N THR A 152 -12.73 10.75 3.75
CA THR A 152 -13.93 10.44 2.95
C THR A 152 -14.50 9.08 3.33
N ALA A 153 -13.64 8.10 3.61
CA ALA A 153 -14.05 6.75 3.98
C ALA A 153 -14.57 6.66 5.44
N ASN A 154 -13.90 7.35 6.36
CA ASN A 154 -13.98 7.07 7.78
C ASN A 154 -14.85 8.06 8.58
N VAL A 155 -15.72 8.82 7.90
CA VAL A 155 -16.60 9.83 8.52
C VAL A 155 -17.44 9.29 9.68
N GLN A 156 -18.02 8.09 9.53
CA GLN A 156 -18.92 7.50 10.53
C GLN A 156 -18.25 6.44 11.39
N ASN A 157 -17.40 5.63 10.77
CA ASN A 157 -16.67 4.54 11.41
C ASN A 157 -15.35 4.38 10.67
N GLU A 158 -14.31 3.91 11.36
CA GLU A 158 -13.04 3.57 10.75
C GLU A 158 -13.17 2.25 9.96
N VAL A 159 -13.50 2.36 8.68
CA VAL A 159 -13.82 1.24 7.77
C VAL A 159 -12.70 0.94 6.78
N LEU A 160 -11.76 1.87 6.61
CA LEU A 160 -10.71 1.83 5.61
C LEU A 160 -9.37 2.32 6.18
N TYR A 161 -8.29 1.64 5.82
CA TYR A 161 -6.92 2.12 6.05
C TYR A 161 -6.14 2.02 4.74
N ILE A 162 -5.08 2.81 4.63
CA ILE A 162 -4.30 2.91 3.39
C ILE A 162 -2.90 2.36 3.66
N LYS A 163 -2.38 1.62 2.69
CA LYS A 163 -1.00 1.12 2.73
C LYS A 163 -0.22 1.49 1.48
N SER A 164 1.09 1.41 1.61
CA SER A 164 2.00 1.26 0.49
C SER A 164 1.89 -0.12 -0.15
N ASP A 165 2.00 -0.18 -1.48
CA ASP A 165 2.20 -1.42 -2.23
C ASP A 165 3.38 -1.22 -3.19
N GLY A 166 4.35 -2.13 -3.10
CA GLY A 166 5.54 -2.14 -3.96
C GLY A 166 5.27 -2.60 -5.39
N SER A 167 4.04 -3.03 -5.71
CA SER A 167 3.61 -3.35 -7.07
C SER A 167 3.17 -2.12 -7.88
N LEU A 168 2.97 -0.98 -7.21
CA LEU A 168 2.50 0.28 -7.78
C LEU A 168 3.68 1.21 -8.08
N ASP A 169 3.55 2.05 -9.12
CA ASP A 169 4.60 2.99 -9.49
C ASP A 169 4.51 4.24 -8.59
N GLU A 170 3.37 4.93 -8.60
CA GLU A 170 3.11 6.20 -7.92
C GLU A 170 1.69 6.17 -7.32
N GLY A 171 1.47 5.19 -6.43
CA GLY A 171 0.15 4.80 -5.95
C GLY A 171 0.08 4.32 -4.51
N MET A 172 -1.14 3.98 -4.10
CA MET A 172 -1.47 3.46 -2.77
C MET A 172 -2.55 2.37 -2.86
N GLU A 173 -2.60 1.50 -1.85
CA GLU A 173 -3.58 0.43 -1.72
C GLU A 173 -4.62 0.83 -0.66
N LEU A 174 -5.88 0.93 -1.08
CA LEU A 174 -7.00 1.23 -0.19
C LEU A 174 -7.57 -0.09 0.35
N VAL A 175 -7.45 -0.32 1.65
CA VAL A 175 -7.82 -1.60 2.28
C VAL A 175 -9.00 -1.43 3.21
N SER A 176 -10.07 -2.20 2.97
CA SER A 176 -11.23 -2.19 3.86
C SER A 176 -11.05 -3.15 5.03
N HIS A 177 -11.63 -2.78 6.16
CA HIS A 177 -11.99 -3.75 7.18
C HIS A 177 -13.03 -4.77 6.65
N PRO A 178 -13.12 -5.99 7.22
CA PRO A 178 -14.09 -6.99 6.77
C PRO A 178 -15.54 -6.53 6.98
N CYS A 179 -16.33 -6.49 5.90
CA CYS A 179 -17.72 -6.07 5.93
C CYS A 179 -18.66 -7.13 5.35
N SER A 180 -19.92 -7.17 5.79
CA SER A 180 -20.95 -7.91 5.06
C SER A 180 -21.16 -7.30 3.66
N ILE A 181 -21.64 -8.11 2.71
CA ILE A 181 -21.94 -7.62 1.35
C ILE A 181 -22.94 -6.46 1.39
N ASP A 182 -23.91 -6.54 2.30
CA ASP A 182 -24.96 -5.55 2.45
C ASP A 182 -24.46 -4.25 3.10
N PHE A 183 -23.47 -4.34 4.00
CA PHE A 183 -22.77 -3.16 4.50
C PHE A 183 -21.96 -2.47 3.39
N HIS A 184 -21.21 -3.23 2.57
CA HIS A 184 -20.51 -2.68 1.41
C HIS A 184 -21.43 -1.97 0.43
N ARG A 185 -22.62 -2.53 0.17
CA ARG A 185 -23.59 -1.97 -0.78
C ARG A 185 -24.33 -0.74 -0.26
N LYS A 186 -24.64 -0.69 1.03
CA LYS A 186 -25.61 0.28 1.59
C LYS A 186 -25.00 1.32 2.53
N LYS A 187 -23.81 1.06 3.09
CA LYS A 187 -23.20 1.91 4.15
C LYS A 187 -21.75 2.30 3.88
N PHE A 188 -20.99 1.45 3.21
CA PHE A 188 -19.60 1.78 2.87
C PHE A 188 -19.57 2.88 1.79
N PRO A 189 -18.82 3.98 1.99
CA PRO A 189 -18.84 5.15 1.09
C PRO A 189 -17.97 4.96 -0.16
N TRP A 190 -18.10 3.81 -0.84
CA TRP A 190 -17.27 3.47 -1.99
C TRP A 190 -17.46 4.43 -3.17
N ASP A 191 -18.67 4.95 -3.39
CA ASP A 191 -18.96 5.89 -4.48
C ASP A 191 -18.22 7.22 -4.26
N GLU A 192 -18.22 7.71 -3.03
CA GLU A 192 -17.50 8.90 -2.60
C GLU A 192 -15.99 8.70 -2.68
N ILE A 193 -15.48 7.56 -2.21
CA ILE A 193 -14.06 7.21 -2.27
C ILE A 193 -13.56 7.19 -3.72
N VAL A 194 -14.24 6.49 -4.63
CA VAL A 194 -13.76 6.40 -6.03
C VAL A 194 -13.86 7.74 -6.75
N LYS A 195 -14.89 8.56 -6.47
CA LYS A 195 -14.99 9.92 -7.00
C LYS A 195 -13.88 10.82 -6.46
N LYS A 196 -13.55 10.70 -5.17
CA LYS A 196 -12.44 11.43 -4.54
C LYS A 196 -11.12 11.07 -5.19
N ALA A 197 -10.83 9.77 -5.35
CA ALA A 197 -9.61 9.30 -6.00
C ALA A 197 -9.48 9.85 -7.44
N ILE A 198 -10.56 9.82 -8.24
CA ILE A 198 -10.57 10.42 -9.59
C ILE A 198 -10.28 11.92 -9.54
N ALA A 199 -10.92 12.66 -8.61
CA ALA A 199 -10.73 14.10 -8.47
C ALA A 199 -9.30 14.48 -8.09
N LEU A 200 -8.61 13.61 -7.33
CA LEU A 200 -7.20 13.76 -6.96
C LEU A 200 -6.23 13.31 -8.07
N GLY A 201 -6.74 12.82 -9.20
CA GLY A 201 -5.94 12.44 -10.38
C GLY A 201 -5.57 10.96 -10.47
N TYR A 202 -5.97 10.13 -9.49
CA TYR A 202 -5.66 8.71 -9.50
C TYR A 202 -6.37 7.95 -10.62
N ARG A 203 -5.73 6.86 -11.02
CA ARG A 203 -6.21 5.87 -11.97
C ARG A 203 -6.17 4.50 -11.32
N SER A 204 -6.83 3.53 -11.94
CA SER A 204 -6.75 2.12 -11.50
C SER A 204 -6.88 1.20 -12.70
N HIS A 205 -7.97 1.27 -13.47
CA HIS A 205 -8.10 0.43 -14.67
C HIS A 205 -7.08 0.77 -15.77
N ASN A 206 -6.73 2.05 -15.93
CA ASN A 206 -5.86 2.55 -17.00
C ASN A 206 -4.38 2.56 -16.57
N THR A 207 -3.94 1.54 -15.84
CA THR A 207 -2.56 1.35 -15.36
C THR A 207 -2.12 -0.10 -15.61
N SER A 208 -0.83 -0.42 -15.56
CA SER A 208 -0.34 -1.81 -15.69
C SER A 208 -0.29 -2.58 -14.37
N THR A 209 -0.41 -1.86 -13.25
CA THR A 209 -0.09 -2.30 -11.90
C THR A 209 -1.34 -2.71 -11.12
N CYS A 210 -2.43 -1.94 -11.23
CA CYS A 210 -3.55 -2.02 -10.29
C CYS A 210 -4.45 -3.28 -10.38
N GLY A 211 -4.65 -3.91 -9.23
CA GLY A 211 -5.62 -4.96 -8.91
C GLY A 211 -6.86 -4.47 -8.15
N LEU A 212 -7.85 -5.37 -8.07
CA LEU A 212 -8.96 -5.30 -7.12
C LEU A 212 -9.06 -6.68 -6.48
N HIS A 213 -8.59 -6.81 -5.24
CA HIS A 213 -8.59 -8.08 -4.51
C HIS A 213 -9.76 -8.13 -3.53
N VAL A 214 -10.37 -9.32 -3.43
CA VAL A 214 -11.48 -9.57 -2.51
C VAL A 214 -11.11 -10.73 -1.60
N HIS A 215 -11.03 -10.45 -0.31
CA HIS A 215 -10.76 -11.45 0.73
C HIS A 215 -12.06 -11.98 1.30
N ILE A 216 -12.19 -13.29 1.38
CA ILE A 216 -13.34 -14.00 1.94
C ILE A 216 -12.87 -14.68 3.23
N GLY A 217 -13.53 -14.41 4.36
CA GLY A 217 -13.16 -15.05 5.63
C GLY A 217 -13.43 -16.57 5.63
N ARG A 218 -12.43 -17.38 5.95
CA ARG A 218 -12.56 -18.86 5.94
C ARG A 218 -13.63 -19.36 6.91
N LYS A 219 -13.76 -18.71 8.07
CA LYS A 219 -14.78 -19.03 9.08
C LYS A 219 -16.21 -18.91 8.57
N GLN A 220 -16.43 -18.16 7.49
CA GLN A 220 -17.74 -17.99 6.88
C GLN A 220 -18.00 -18.96 5.72
N LEU A 221 -17.07 -19.86 5.43
CA LEU A 221 -17.19 -20.90 4.40
C LEU A 221 -17.53 -22.29 4.98
N GLY A 222 -17.62 -22.45 6.30
CA GLY A 222 -17.95 -23.71 6.94
C GLY A 222 -17.62 -23.70 8.43
N TYR A 223 -18.27 -24.58 9.19
CA TYR A 223 -18.07 -24.70 10.63
C TYR A 223 -16.84 -25.54 10.98
N SER A 224 -16.55 -26.57 10.19
CA SER A 224 -15.35 -27.40 10.31
C SER A 224 -14.28 -27.04 9.28
N TYR A 225 -13.06 -27.50 9.51
CA TYR A 225 -11.98 -27.36 8.53
C TYR A 225 -12.33 -28.08 7.22
N GLU A 226 -12.90 -29.28 7.31
CA GLU A 226 -13.29 -30.10 6.16
C GLU A 226 -14.38 -29.42 5.32
N GLU A 227 -15.40 -28.84 5.96
CA GLU A 227 -16.45 -28.07 5.26
C GLU A 227 -15.86 -26.85 4.56
N GLN A 228 -14.96 -26.12 5.23
CA GLN A 228 -14.27 -24.99 4.63
C GLN A 228 -13.46 -25.42 3.40
N GLU A 229 -12.73 -26.53 3.46
CA GLU A 229 -11.99 -27.04 2.31
C GLU A 229 -12.91 -27.46 1.16
N GLU A 230 -14.06 -28.08 1.45
CA GLU A 230 -15.06 -28.43 0.46
C GLU A 230 -15.61 -27.20 -0.26
N VAL A 231 -16.01 -26.17 0.48
CA VAL A 231 -16.50 -24.92 -0.11
C VAL A 231 -15.40 -24.19 -0.89
N ILE A 232 -14.18 -24.10 -0.35
CA ILE A 232 -13.05 -23.48 -1.05
C ILE A 232 -12.74 -24.22 -2.35
N SER A 233 -12.79 -25.55 -2.33
CA SER A 233 -12.57 -26.36 -3.53
C SER A 233 -13.66 -26.11 -4.59
N ARG A 234 -14.92 -25.92 -4.18
CA ARG A 234 -16.04 -25.55 -5.06
C ARG A 234 -15.89 -24.14 -5.65
N ILE A 235 -15.40 -23.17 -4.87
CA ILE A 235 -15.03 -21.83 -5.38
C ILE A 235 -13.96 -21.96 -6.47
N MET A 236 -12.88 -22.70 -6.21
CA MET A 236 -11.81 -22.91 -7.18
C MET A 236 -12.32 -23.63 -8.45
N PHE A 237 -13.18 -24.64 -8.28
CA PHE A 237 -13.83 -25.34 -9.38
C PHE A 237 -14.68 -24.40 -10.24
N PHE A 238 -15.46 -23.51 -9.62
CA PHE A 238 -16.25 -22.52 -10.34
C PHE A 238 -15.35 -21.61 -11.22
N PHE A 239 -14.21 -21.17 -10.67
CA PHE A 239 -13.26 -20.34 -11.40
C PHE A 239 -12.67 -21.04 -12.63
N GLU A 240 -12.36 -22.33 -12.52
CA GLU A 240 -11.83 -23.12 -13.64
C GLU A 240 -12.91 -23.49 -14.65
N SER A 241 -14.13 -23.76 -14.21
CA SER A 241 -15.25 -24.19 -15.07
C SER A 241 -15.84 -23.04 -15.89
N HIS A 242 -15.83 -21.82 -15.36
CA HIS A 242 -16.34 -20.61 -16.02
C HIS A 242 -15.22 -19.61 -16.34
N TRP A 243 -14.03 -20.13 -16.66
CA TRP A 243 -12.84 -19.31 -16.88
C TRP A 243 -13.04 -18.26 -17.97
N ASN A 244 -13.73 -18.59 -19.07
CA ASN A 244 -13.89 -17.67 -20.21
C ASN A 244 -14.72 -16.45 -19.82
N GLU A 245 -15.80 -16.66 -19.08
CA GLU A 245 -16.71 -15.64 -18.60
C GLU A 245 -16.05 -14.78 -17.53
N LEU A 246 -15.37 -15.41 -16.57
CA LEU A 246 -14.62 -14.72 -15.52
C LEU A 246 -13.43 -13.94 -16.06
N PHE A 247 -12.71 -14.48 -17.04
CA PHE A 247 -11.63 -13.79 -17.73
C PHE A 247 -12.16 -12.53 -18.43
N LYS A 248 -13.28 -12.63 -19.16
CA LYS A 248 -13.94 -11.47 -19.78
C LYS A 248 -14.43 -10.46 -18.74
N PHE A 249 -14.98 -10.94 -17.63
CA PHE A 249 -15.45 -10.10 -16.52
C PHE A 249 -14.29 -9.32 -15.88
N SER A 250 -13.13 -9.97 -15.72
CA SER A 250 -11.96 -9.47 -15.00
C SER A 250 -11.33 -8.21 -15.59
N ARG A 251 -11.49 -8.02 -16.91
CA ARG A 251 -10.83 -6.98 -17.73
C ARG A 251 -9.31 -7.10 -17.78
N ARG A 252 -8.74 -8.23 -17.34
CA ARG A 252 -7.31 -8.49 -17.49
C ARG A 252 -7.00 -8.98 -18.91
N THR A 253 -5.76 -8.76 -19.34
CA THR A 253 -5.20 -9.38 -20.55
C THR A 253 -4.58 -10.73 -20.20
N ALA A 254 -4.40 -11.62 -21.18
CA ALA A 254 -3.78 -12.94 -20.97
C ALA A 254 -2.42 -12.82 -20.25
N TYR A 255 -1.55 -11.93 -20.74
CA TYR A 255 -0.25 -11.64 -20.11
C TYR A 255 -0.38 -11.22 -18.63
N SER A 256 -1.31 -10.31 -18.33
CA SER A 256 -1.49 -9.82 -16.95
C SER A 256 -2.10 -10.86 -16.00
N VAL A 257 -2.91 -11.79 -16.51
CA VAL A 257 -3.46 -12.89 -15.70
C VAL A 257 -2.37 -13.90 -15.40
N ASP A 258 -1.60 -14.34 -16.39
CA ASP A 258 -0.53 -15.33 -16.18
C ASP A 258 0.53 -14.85 -15.19
N ARG A 259 0.78 -13.53 -15.13
CA ARG A 259 1.75 -12.93 -14.21
C ARG A 259 1.21 -12.71 -12.80
N TRP A 260 -0.06 -12.29 -12.64
CA TRP A 260 -0.56 -11.75 -11.38
C TRP A 260 -1.73 -12.52 -10.75
N ALA A 261 -2.39 -13.40 -11.52
CA ALA A 261 -3.58 -14.13 -11.14
C ALA A 261 -3.70 -15.47 -11.90
N ALA A 262 -2.61 -16.24 -11.93
CA ALA A 262 -2.52 -17.48 -12.69
C ALA A 262 -3.61 -18.50 -12.27
N ARG A 263 -4.17 -19.17 -13.26
CA ARG A 263 -5.14 -20.25 -13.06
C ARG A 263 -4.51 -21.47 -12.39
N HIS A 264 -5.28 -22.24 -11.64
CA HIS A 264 -4.84 -23.51 -11.03
C HIS A 264 -4.81 -24.64 -12.04
N GLY A 265 -5.79 -24.65 -12.96
CA GLY A 265 -6.02 -25.68 -13.95
C GLY A 265 -7.25 -26.51 -13.62
N TYR A 266 -8.05 -26.81 -14.63
CA TYR A 266 -9.32 -27.53 -14.49
C TYR A 266 -9.13 -29.00 -14.11
N ASN A 267 -10.05 -29.50 -13.29
CA ASN A 267 -10.27 -30.91 -13.01
C ASN A 267 -11.76 -31.07 -12.64
N ASP A 268 -12.35 -32.22 -12.97
CA ASP A 268 -13.76 -32.53 -12.73
C ASP A 268 -14.09 -32.73 -11.24
N LYS A 269 -13.09 -32.92 -10.39
CA LYS A 269 -13.25 -33.02 -8.94
C LYS A 269 -12.71 -31.78 -8.23
N PRO A 270 -13.57 -31.00 -7.55
CA PRO A 270 -13.16 -29.81 -6.81
C PRO A 270 -11.97 -30.05 -5.86
N LYS A 271 -12.01 -31.11 -5.04
CA LYS A 271 -10.94 -31.43 -4.09
C LYS A 271 -9.58 -31.69 -4.75
N GLU A 272 -9.54 -32.27 -5.95
CA GLU A 272 -8.27 -32.49 -6.67
C GLU A 272 -7.63 -31.17 -7.12
N ILE A 273 -8.44 -30.16 -7.47
CA ILE A 273 -7.95 -28.81 -7.78
C ILE A 273 -7.29 -28.19 -6.55
N LEU A 274 -7.98 -28.26 -5.40
CA LEU A 274 -7.47 -27.72 -4.13
C LEU A 274 -6.16 -28.38 -3.71
N GLU A 275 -6.07 -29.72 -3.77
CA GLU A 275 -4.86 -30.46 -3.41
C GLU A 275 -3.67 -30.15 -4.32
N LYS A 276 -3.91 -29.93 -5.62
CA LYS A 276 -2.88 -29.45 -6.55
C LYS A 276 -2.45 -28.03 -6.22
N ALA A 277 -3.38 -27.15 -5.88
CA ALA A 277 -3.08 -25.76 -5.54
C ALA A 277 -2.23 -25.65 -4.26
N LYS A 278 -2.53 -26.43 -3.22
CA LYS A 278 -1.73 -26.48 -1.97
C LYS A 278 -0.27 -26.90 -2.21
N LYS A 279 -0.03 -27.73 -3.23
CA LYS A 279 1.31 -28.22 -3.62
C LYS A 279 1.99 -27.35 -4.68
N SER A 280 1.30 -26.31 -5.16
CA SER A 280 1.79 -25.47 -6.25
C SER A 280 2.83 -24.47 -5.79
N THR A 281 3.80 -24.17 -6.66
CA THR A 281 4.78 -23.09 -6.46
C THR A 281 4.26 -21.71 -6.89
N LYS A 282 3.01 -21.61 -7.36
CA LYS A 282 2.39 -20.33 -7.80
C LYS A 282 2.26 -19.32 -6.65
N GLY A 283 2.22 -19.79 -5.41
CA GLY A 283 2.13 -18.95 -4.21
C GLY A 283 0.93 -18.00 -4.28
N ARG A 284 1.15 -16.74 -3.90
CA ARG A 284 0.12 -15.70 -3.89
C ARG A 284 -0.39 -15.29 -5.28
N TYR A 285 0.32 -15.58 -6.36
CA TYR A 285 -0.02 -15.08 -7.70
C TYR A 285 -1.07 -15.92 -8.43
N ALA A 286 -1.93 -16.62 -7.70
CA ALA A 286 -3.03 -17.40 -8.25
C ALA A 286 -4.33 -16.59 -8.27
N CYS A 287 -5.24 -16.86 -9.22
CA CYS A 287 -6.54 -16.19 -9.30
C CYS A 287 -7.38 -16.36 -8.02
N VAL A 288 -7.27 -17.52 -7.39
CA VAL A 288 -7.80 -17.84 -6.06
C VAL A 288 -6.61 -18.20 -5.17
N ASN A 289 -6.17 -17.26 -4.34
CA ASN A 289 -5.07 -17.44 -3.41
C ASN A 289 -5.59 -18.00 -2.09
N ILE A 290 -5.13 -19.21 -1.76
CA ILE A 290 -5.51 -19.98 -0.56
C ILE A 290 -4.43 -19.98 0.53
N THR A 291 -3.33 -19.23 0.33
CA THR A 291 -2.16 -19.26 1.23
C THR A 291 -2.37 -18.45 2.51
N ASN A 292 -3.36 -17.55 2.53
CA ASN A 292 -3.68 -16.75 3.71
C ASN A 292 -4.37 -17.62 4.77
N ALA A 293 -3.91 -17.50 6.02
CA ALA A 293 -4.41 -18.33 7.13
C ALA A 293 -5.91 -18.13 7.41
N ASP A 294 -6.37 -16.87 7.43
CA ASP A 294 -7.73 -16.53 7.83
C ASP A 294 -8.69 -16.26 6.65
N THR A 295 -8.16 -16.08 5.44
CA THR A 295 -8.96 -15.68 4.26
C THR A 295 -8.62 -16.49 3.02
N VAL A 296 -9.54 -16.52 2.06
CA VAL A 296 -9.27 -16.86 0.66
C VAL A 296 -9.36 -15.57 -0.14
N GLU A 297 -8.35 -15.30 -0.96
CA GLU A 297 -8.22 -14.03 -1.67
C GLU A 297 -8.44 -14.23 -3.17
N ILE A 298 -9.37 -13.47 -3.74
CA ILE A 298 -9.65 -13.46 -5.17
C ILE A 298 -8.86 -12.34 -5.83
N ARG A 299 -7.89 -12.71 -6.68
CA ARG A 299 -6.93 -11.77 -7.31
C ARG A 299 -7.19 -11.52 -8.80
N LEU A 300 -8.19 -12.20 -9.35
CA LEU A 300 -8.45 -12.20 -10.79
C LEU A 300 -8.79 -10.81 -11.34
N PHE A 301 -9.45 -9.94 -10.58
CA PHE A 301 -10.01 -8.72 -11.13
C PHE A 301 -8.95 -7.62 -11.28
N ARG A 302 -9.03 -6.87 -12.38
CA ARG A 302 -8.26 -5.64 -12.59
C ARG A 302 -8.85 -4.51 -11.75
N GLY A 303 -8.01 -3.57 -11.31
CA GLY A 303 -8.45 -2.37 -10.60
C GLY A 303 -9.47 -1.52 -11.39
N THR A 304 -10.27 -0.73 -10.67
CA THR A 304 -11.31 0.15 -11.25
C THR A 304 -11.69 1.27 -10.29
N LEU A 305 -11.90 2.47 -10.84
CA LEU A 305 -12.55 3.60 -10.15
C LEU A 305 -13.99 3.84 -10.62
N LYS A 306 -14.53 2.96 -11.47
CA LYS A 306 -15.96 2.96 -11.79
C LYS A 306 -16.73 2.21 -10.71
N PHE A 307 -17.55 2.93 -9.95
CA PHE A 307 -18.37 2.38 -8.85
C PHE A 307 -19.16 1.13 -9.29
N ASN A 308 -19.85 1.20 -10.43
CA ASN A 308 -20.66 0.09 -10.93
C ASN A 308 -19.85 -1.20 -11.13
N SER A 309 -18.64 -1.06 -11.68
CA SER A 309 -17.79 -2.18 -11.98
C SER A 309 -17.00 -2.66 -10.76
N PHE A 310 -16.87 -1.82 -9.73
CA PHE A 310 -16.33 -2.19 -8.43
C PHE A 310 -17.36 -3.04 -7.66
N MET A 311 -18.59 -2.53 -7.53
CA MET A 311 -19.65 -3.23 -6.81
C MET A 311 -20.08 -4.53 -7.49
N ALA A 312 -20.11 -4.57 -8.83
CA ALA A 312 -20.35 -5.79 -9.58
C ALA A 312 -19.36 -6.91 -9.21
N THR A 313 -18.09 -6.58 -8.93
CA THR A 313 -17.09 -7.56 -8.52
C THR A 313 -17.43 -8.16 -7.15
N LEU A 314 -17.82 -7.33 -6.17
CA LEU A 314 -18.18 -7.82 -4.83
C LEU A 314 -19.44 -8.69 -4.87
N GLU A 315 -20.45 -8.25 -5.62
CA GLU A 315 -21.70 -9.00 -5.83
C GLU A 315 -21.47 -10.33 -6.56
N LEU A 316 -20.53 -10.38 -7.52
CA LEU A 316 -20.14 -11.61 -8.20
C LEU A 316 -19.49 -12.58 -7.22
N VAL A 317 -18.52 -12.11 -6.44
CA VAL A 317 -17.80 -12.95 -5.47
C VAL A 317 -18.76 -13.51 -4.42
N ASP A 318 -19.68 -12.71 -3.89
CA ASP A 318 -20.69 -13.21 -2.95
C ASP A 318 -21.60 -14.26 -3.60
N SER A 319 -22.02 -14.07 -4.86
CA SER A 319 -22.84 -15.03 -5.58
C SER A 319 -22.12 -16.36 -5.82
N ILE A 320 -20.81 -16.32 -6.14
CA ILE A 320 -19.97 -17.53 -6.26
C ILE A 320 -19.85 -18.24 -4.92
N CYS A 321 -19.63 -17.50 -3.83
CA CYS A 321 -19.56 -18.07 -2.49
C CYS A 321 -20.89 -18.72 -2.08
N GLU A 322 -22.03 -18.07 -2.34
CA GLU A 322 -23.35 -18.63 -2.06
C GLU A 322 -23.54 -19.97 -2.79
N ASN A 323 -23.23 -20.03 -4.10
CA ASN A 323 -23.29 -21.28 -4.84
C ASN A 323 -22.37 -22.36 -4.27
N ALA A 324 -21.13 -22.01 -3.97
CA ALA A 324 -20.18 -22.96 -3.42
C ALA A 324 -20.59 -23.49 -2.04
N VAL A 325 -21.36 -22.72 -1.26
CA VAL A 325 -21.94 -23.18 0.01
C VAL A 325 -23.17 -24.06 -0.23
N CYS A 326 -24.08 -23.63 -1.10
CA CYS A 326 -25.39 -24.26 -1.28
C CYS A 326 -25.39 -25.52 -2.16
N LEU A 327 -24.49 -25.61 -3.15
CA LEU A 327 -24.50 -26.68 -4.16
C LEU A 327 -23.44 -27.73 -3.88
N ASN A 328 -23.78 -29.01 -3.97
CA ASN A 328 -22.78 -30.09 -3.88
C ASN A 328 -21.94 -30.21 -5.17
N ASP A 329 -20.92 -31.07 -5.17
CA ASP A 329 -19.99 -31.24 -6.30
C ASP A 329 -20.68 -31.65 -7.61
N ASP A 330 -21.73 -32.48 -7.55
CA ASP A 330 -22.48 -32.91 -8.76
C ASP A 330 -23.35 -31.78 -9.32
N GLU A 331 -23.95 -30.97 -8.46
CA GLU A 331 -24.73 -29.79 -8.84
C GLU A 331 -23.83 -28.71 -9.44
N MET A 332 -22.67 -28.44 -8.83
CA MET A 332 -21.66 -27.52 -9.35
C MET A 332 -21.16 -27.95 -10.73
N ASN A 333 -20.89 -29.25 -10.93
CA ASN A 333 -20.46 -29.78 -12.24
C ASN A 333 -21.51 -29.58 -13.35
N LYS A 334 -22.80 -29.61 -13.01
CA LYS A 334 -23.90 -29.48 -13.97
C LYS A 334 -24.32 -28.04 -14.23
N GLN A 335 -23.93 -27.11 -13.35
CA GLN A 335 -24.30 -25.72 -13.46
C GLN A 335 -23.65 -25.06 -14.67
N SER A 336 -24.47 -24.56 -15.61
CA SER A 336 -23.97 -23.71 -16.67
C SER A 336 -23.80 -22.26 -16.19
N TRP A 337 -23.04 -21.45 -16.94
CA TRP A 337 -22.97 -20.01 -16.66
C TRP A 337 -24.36 -19.34 -16.72
N ALA A 338 -25.22 -19.79 -17.62
CA ALA A 338 -26.58 -19.28 -17.73
C ALA A 338 -27.41 -19.57 -16.46
N ASP A 339 -27.32 -20.80 -15.94
CA ASP A 339 -28.00 -21.18 -14.69
C ASP A 339 -27.47 -20.37 -13.50
N PHE A 340 -26.15 -20.15 -13.43
CA PHE A 340 -25.55 -19.28 -12.43
C PHE A 340 -26.12 -17.85 -12.51
N VAL A 341 -26.16 -17.27 -13.71
CA VAL A 341 -26.63 -15.89 -13.91
C VAL A 341 -28.12 -15.74 -13.58
N LEU A 342 -28.94 -16.74 -13.88
CA LEU A 342 -30.36 -16.76 -13.52
C LEU A 342 -30.58 -16.87 -12.00
N GLY A 343 -29.63 -17.47 -11.27
CA GLY A 343 -29.65 -17.57 -9.81
C GLY A 343 -29.18 -16.30 -9.07
N ILE A 344 -28.69 -15.28 -9.78
CA ILE A 344 -28.21 -14.03 -9.16
C ILE A 344 -29.39 -13.31 -8.49
N LYS A 345 -29.17 -12.90 -7.24
CA LYS A 345 -30.14 -12.12 -6.45
C LYS A 345 -30.57 -10.85 -7.20
N PRO A 346 -31.87 -10.57 -7.36
CA PRO A 346 -32.36 -9.40 -8.12
C PRO A 346 -31.83 -8.06 -7.60
N GLU A 347 -31.53 -7.97 -6.31
CA GLU A 347 -30.93 -6.78 -5.70
C GLU A 347 -29.48 -6.54 -6.13
N TYR A 348 -28.77 -7.52 -6.72
CA TYR A 348 -27.40 -7.37 -7.22
C TYR A 348 -27.40 -6.66 -8.59
N THR A 349 -27.95 -5.45 -8.56
CA THR A 349 -28.21 -4.62 -9.74
C THR A 349 -26.94 -4.21 -10.46
N GLU A 350 -25.83 -4.06 -9.73
CA GLU A 350 -24.54 -3.68 -10.31
C GLU A 350 -23.91 -4.83 -11.09
N LEU A 351 -23.96 -6.03 -10.51
CA LEU A 351 -23.58 -7.27 -11.19
C LEU A 351 -24.44 -7.51 -12.44
N ILE A 352 -25.77 -7.47 -12.31
CA ILE A 352 -26.68 -7.71 -13.44
C ILE A 352 -26.41 -6.70 -14.57
N ARG A 353 -26.25 -5.41 -14.23
CA ARG A 353 -25.90 -4.36 -15.20
C ARG A 353 -24.57 -4.66 -15.89
N TYR A 354 -23.52 -4.97 -15.13
CA TYR A 354 -22.20 -5.22 -15.68
C TYR A 354 -22.16 -6.48 -16.57
N LEU A 355 -22.87 -7.55 -16.18
CA LEU A 355 -23.01 -8.75 -17.01
C LEU A 355 -23.69 -8.45 -18.34
N LYS A 356 -24.74 -7.61 -18.35
CA LYS A 356 -25.41 -7.16 -19.59
C LYS A 356 -24.46 -6.36 -20.47
N GLU A 357 -23.74 -5.37 -19.90
CA GLU A 357 -22.73 -4.57 -20.61
C GLU A 357 -21.64 -5.43 -21.25
N LYS A 358 -21.22 -6.49 -20.56
CA LYS A 358 -20.20 -7.42 -21.04
C LYS A 358 -20.75 -8.54 -21.93
N ARG A 359 -22.05 -8.57 -22.23
CA ARG A 359 -22.69 -9.68 -22.97
C ARG A 359 -22.35 -11.04 -22.33
N LEU A 360 -22.46 -11.08 -21.01
CA LEU A 360 -22.34 -12.26 -20.15
C LEU A 360 -23.68 -12.59 -19.47
N TYR A 361 -24.70 -11.77 -19.68
CA TYR A 361 -26.06 -12.01 -19.18
C TYR A 361 -26.88 -12.78 -20.22
N VAL A 362 -27.76 -13.66 -19.75
CA VAL A 362 -28.72 -14.36 -20.60
C VAL A 362 -29.78 -13.36 -21.03
N ASN A 363 -29.88 -13.04 -22.32
CA ASN A 363 -31.06 -12.32 -22.81
C ASN A 363 -32.26 -13.26 -22.62
N GLU A 364 -33.33 -12.79 -21.96
CA GLU A 364 -34.57 -13.57 -21.88
C GLU A 364 -34.98 -14.00 -23.31
N PRO A 365 -35.35 -15.27 -23.52
CA PRO A 365 -35.92 -15.68 -24.79
C PRO A 365 -37.14 -14.81 -25.06
N VAL A 366 -37.15 -14.12 -26.20
CA VAL A 366 -38.36 -13.47 -26.72
C VAL A 366 -39.35 -14.60 -26.97
N SER A 367 -40.52 -14.57 -26.36
CA SER A 367 -41.60 -15.49 -26.71
C SER A 367 -41.81 -15.41 -28.21
N GLU A 368 -41.59 -16.51 -28.93
CA GLU A 368 -42.10 -16.63 -30.29
C GLU A 368 -43.62 -16.48 -30.17
N GLU A 369 -44.17 -15.39 -30.72
CA GLU A 369 -45.61 -15.17 -30.77
C GLU A 369 -46.25 -16.39 -31.47
N ASP A 370 -47.20 -17.04 -30.79
CA ASP A 370 -48.02 -18.16 -31.31
C ASP A 370 -48.88 -17.76 -32.52
#